data_AF-A0AAV8WZ32-F1
#
_entry.id   AF-A0AAV8WZ32-F1
#
_cell.length_a   1.000
_cell.length_b   1.000
_cell.length_c   1.000
_cell.angle_alpha   90.00
_cell.angle_beta   90.00
_cell.angle_gamma   90.00
#
_symmetry.space_group_name_H-M   'P 1'
#
loop_
_entity.id
_entity.type
_entity.pdbx_description
1 polymer ?
#
loop_
_entity_poly.entity_id
_entity_poly.type
_entity_poly.pdbx_seq_one_letter_code
_entity_poly.pdbx_strand_id
1 'polypeptide(L)'
;MEGRVMSPDSKDCMDKDECLDLPCLNGGACINLEPKLRYRCSCPDGYWGENCELIQEGQTLKLSMGALAAILVCLLIILSEHLSPFGGIWIDVHELHEHAVI
;
A
#
# COMPACT_ATOMS: atom_id res chain seq x y z
N MET A 1 -12.87 28.24 4.09
CA MET A 1 -11.53 28.71 4.46
C MET A 1 -11.21 28.06 5.80
N GLU A 2 -10.80 26.80 5.79
CA GLU A 2 -10.37 26.09 6.99
C GLU A 2 -8.84 26.20 7.04
N GLY A 3 -8.27 26.59 8.18
CA GLY A 3 -6.81 26.57 8.38
C GLY A 3 -6.09 27.85 8.73
N ARG A 4 -6.74 29.02 8.60
CA ARG A 4 -6.12 30.29 9.01
C ARG A 4 -6.60 30.70 10.40
N VAL A 5 -5.65 31.05 11.26
CA VAL A 5 -5.91 31.59 12.60
C VAL A 5 -5.58 33.09 12.63
N MET A 6 -6.32 33.84 13.44
CA MET A 6 -6.06 35.26 13.63
C MET A 6 -4.93 35.42 14.64
N SER A 7 -3.87 36.14 14.25
CA SER A 7 -2.80 36.49 15.18
C SER A 7 -3.37 37.34 16.34
N PRO A 8 -2.92 37.16 17.59
CA PRO A 8 -3.39 37.94 18.75
C PRO A 8 -3.22 39.47 18.60
N ASP A 9 -2.38 39.91 17.66
CA ASP A 9 -2.10 41.32 17.33
C ASP A 9 -2.99 41.89 16.21
N SER A 10 -3.98 41.10 15.76
CA SER A 10 -5.14 41.52 14.96
C SER A 10 -4.81 42.31 13.69
N LYS A 11 -3.76 41.93 12.96
CA LYS A 11 -3.50 42.48 11.61
C LYS A 11 -3.11 41.45 10.54
N ASP A 12 -2.91 40.18 10.89
CA ASP A 12 -2.49 39.16 9.94
C ASP A 12 -3.19 37.81 10.18
N CYS A 13 -3.47 37.09 9.10
CA CYS A 13 -4.03 35.74 9.13
C CYS A 13 -2.90 34.75 8.85
N MET A 14 -2.39 34.12 9.91
CA MET A 14 -1.32 33.15 9.82
C MET A 14 -1.90 31.74 9.63
N ASP A 15 -1.11 30.85 9.02
CA ASP A 15 -1.43 29.44 8.95
C ASP A 15 -1.32 28.82 10.35
N LYS A 16 -2.23 27.89 10.69
CA LYS A 16 -2.13 27.15 11.95
C LYS A 16 -0.94 26.19 11.85
N ASP A 17 -0.24 26.00 12.96
CA ASP A 17 0.73 24.92 13.08
C ASP A 17 0.01 23.66 13.60
N GLU A 18 -0.18 22.68 12.73
CA GLU A 18 -0.81 21.40 13.09
C GLU A 18 0.13 20.49 13.89
N CYS A 19 1.44 20.74 13.87
CA CYS A 19 2.39 19.93 14.63
C CYS A 19 2.29 20.15 16.13
N LEU A 20 1.67 21.24 16.58
CA LEU A 20 1.40 21.52 17.99
C LEU A 20 0.45 20.50 18.64
N ASP A 21 -0.41 19.87 17.84
CA ASP A 21 -1.34 18.83 18.31
C ASP A 21 -0.66 17.45 18.41
N LEU A 22 0.65 17.36 18.14
CA LEU A 22 1.48 16.16 18.15
C LEU A 22 0.85 14.98 17.38
N PRO A 23 0.49 15.17 16.09
CA PRO A 23 -0.23 14.15 15.33
C PRO A 23 0.65 12.96 14.93
N CYS A 24 1.98 13.11 14.87
CA CYS A 24 2.88 12.03 14.47
C CYS A 24 3.20 11.09 15.64
N LEU A 25 2.90 9.81 15.48
CA LEU A 25 3.10 8.76 16.46
C LEU A 25 4.48 8.09 16.30
N ASN A 26 4.82 7.23 17.26
CA ASN A 26 5.98 6.34 17.21
C ASN A 26 7.33 7.04 16.94
N GLY A 27 7.47 8.29 17.40
CA GLY A 27 8.69 9.07 17.22
C GLY A 27 8.85 9.69 15.83
N GLY A 28 7.78 9.74 15.02
CA GLY A 28 7.77 10.46 13.76
C GLY A 28 8.00 11.97 13.94
N ALA A 29 8.79 12.57 13.04
CA ALA A 29 9.02 14.02 13.05
C ALA A 29 7.91 14.73 12.28
N CYS A 30 7.25 15.70 12.91
CA CYS A 30 6.19 16.49 12.29
C CYS A 30 6.74 17.70 11.53
N ILE A 31 6.24 17.93 10.32
CA ILE A 31 6.59 19.05 9.45
C ILE A 31 5.31 19.79 9.10
N ASN A 32 5.17 21.03 9.55
CA ASN A 32 4.06 21.91 9.20
C ASN A 32 4.20 22.39 7.75
N LEU A 33 3.11 22.45 6.98
CA LEU A 33 3.12 22.80 5.56
C LEU A 33 2.22 24.02 5.27
N GLU A 34 2.82 25.19 5.13
CA GLU A 34 2.10 26.41 4.76
C GLU A 34 1.70 26.44 3.26
N PRO A 35 0.63 27.15 2.85
CA PRO A 35 -0.32 27.96 3.64
C PRO A 35 -1.69 27.26 3.84
N LYS A 36 -1.71 25.95 4.10
CA LYS A 36 -2.95 25.17 4.26
C LYS A 36 -2.76 24.23 5.44
N LEU A 37 -3.74 24.17 6.34
CA LEU A 37 -3.91 23.20 7.45
C LEU A 37 -3.47 21.76 7.08
N ARG A 38 -2.17 21.51 7.03
CA ARG A 38 -1.54 20.32 6.50
C ARG A 38 -0.23 20.18 7.21
N TYR A 39 0.01 18.96 7.65
CA TYR A 39 1.30 18.54 8.13
C TYR A 39 1.72 17.31 7.33
N ARG A 40 2.99 16.95 7.49
CA ARG A 40 3.51 15.66 7.07
C ARG A 40 4.32 15.07 8.21
N CYS A 41 4.10 13.79 8.47
CA CYS A 41 4.97 13.03 9.34
C CYS A 41 6.11 12.39 8.54
N SER A 42 7.34 12.60 9.01
CA SER A 42 8.50 11.84 8.59
C SER A 42 8.66 10.65 9.54
N CYS A 43 8.23 9.48 9.11
CA CYS A 43 8.22 8.28 9.94
C CYS A 43 9.62 7.63 10.04
N PRO A 44 9.98 7.09 11.22
CA PRO A 44 11.19 6.30 11.37
C PRO A 44 11.06 4.93 10.67
N ASP A 45 12.19 4.27 10.44
CA ASP A 45 12.23 2.93 9.85
C ASP A 45 11.34 1.96 10.63
N GLY A 46 10.56 1.17 9.90
CA GLY A 46 9.60 0.25 10.51
C GLY A 46 8.24 0.88 10.84
N TYR A 47 8.01 2.16 10.52
CA TYR A 47 6.70 2.81 10.70
C TYR A 47 6.24 3.53 9.43
N TRP A 48 4.93 3.56 9.22
CA TRP A 48 4.28 4.14 8.05
C TRP A 48 2.83 4.53 8.37
N GLY A 49 2.14 5.13 7.40
CA GLY A 49 0.83 5.75 7.61
C GLY A 49 0.91 7.28 7.57
N GLU A 50 -0.23 7.96 7.64
CA GLU A 50 -0.29 9.44 7.66
C GLU A 50 0.35 10.00 8.94
N ASN A 51 0.17 9.26 10.03
CA ASN A 51 0.56 9.62 11.38
C ASN A 51 1.64 8.68 11.94
N CYS A 52 2.29 7.87 11.09
CA CYS A 52 3.23 6.83 11.52
C CYS A 52 2.60 5.80 12.48
N GLU A 53 1.30 5.54 12.34
CA GLU A 53 0.51 4.66 13.21
C GLU A 53 0.66 3.17 12.86
N LEU A 54 1.12 2.86 11.65
CA LEU A 54 1.28 1.50 11.15
C LEU A 54 2.73 1.03 11.34
N ILE A 55 2.90 -0.20 11.82
CA ILE A 55 4.21 -0.84 11.95
C ILE A 55 4.47 -1.62 10.67
N GLN A 56 5.60 -1.36 10.02
CA GLN A 56 6.14 -2.19 8.97
C GLN A 56 6.92 -3.32 9.65
N GLU A 57 6.17 -4.31 10.14
CA GLU A 57 6.72 -5.61 10.55
C GLU A 57 7.57 -6.10 9.37
N GLY A 58 8.90 -6.05 9.55
CA GLY A 58 9.88 -6.07 8.47
C GLY A 58 9.56 -7.16 7.47
N GLN A 59 9.59 -6.80 6.17
CA GLN A 59 9.26 -7.65 5.02
C GLN A 59 9.39 -9.14 5.35
N THR A 60 8.32 -9.75 5.87
CA THR A 60 8.18 -11.20 5.73
C THR A 60 8.33 -11.38 4.24
N LEU A 61 9.33 -12.15 3.78
CA LEU A 61 9.44 -12.51 2.38
C LEU A 61 8.08 -13.11 1.98
N LYS A 62 7.15 -12.27 1.54
CA LYS A 62 6.14 -12.60 0.56
C LYS A 62 6.93 -12.68 -0.74
N LEU A 63 7.87 -13.63 -0.80
CA LEU A 63 8.03 -14.43 -2.01
C LEU A 63 6.61 -14.82 -2.32
N SER A 64 5.99 -14.06 -3.21
CA SER A 64 4.57 -14.09 -3.50
C SER A 64 4.16 -15.55 -3.49
N MET A 65 3.22 -15.92 -2.63
CA MET A 65 2.67 -17.29 -2.66
C MET A 65 2.21 -17.63 -4.09
N GLY A 66 1.91 -16.62 -4.90
CA GLY A 66 1.68 -16.72 -6.34
C GLY A 66 2.92 -17.06 -7.19
N ALA A 67 4.13 -16.63 -6.84
CA ALA A 67 5.35 -17.01 -7.56
C ALA A 67 5.66 -18.51 -7.40
N LEU A 68 5.52 -19.04 -6.19
CA LEU A 68 5.69 -20.48 -5.93
C LEU A 68 4.57 -21.31 -6.58
N ALA A 69 3.33 -20.83 -6.53
CA ALA A 69 2.20 -21.49 -7.20
C ALA A 69 2.37 -21.51 -8.73
N ALA A 70 2.79 -20.41 -9.35
CA ALA A 70 3.05 -20.34 -10.79
C ALA A 70 4.16 -21.30 -11.21
N ILE A 71 5.26 -21.37 -10.45
CA ILE A 71 6.36 -22.31 -10.72
C ILE A 71 5.86 -23.76 -10.62
N LEU A 72 5.09 -24.11 -9.58
CA LEU A 72 4.52 -25.45 -9.43
C LEU A 72 3.55 -25.81 -10.56
N VAL A 73 2.68 -24.89 -10.97
CA VAL A 73 1.74 -25.09 -12.08
C VAL A 73 2.48 -25.28 -13.40
N CYS A 74 3.50 -24.46 -13.69
CA CYS A 74 4.33 -24.62 -14.90
C CYS A 74 5.05 -25.98 -14.92
N LEU A 75 5.60 -26.42 -13.80
CA LEU A 75 6.26 -27.73 -13.71
C LEU A 75 5.28 -28.89 -13.94
N LEU A 76 4.05 -28.80 -13.41
CA LEU A 76 3.01 -29.82 -13.65
C LEU A 76 2.59 -29.87 -15.13
N ILE A 77 2.45 -28.72 -15.79
CA ILE A 77 2.13 -28.62 -17.22
C ILE A 77 3.26 -29.27 -18.05
N ILE A 78 4.51 -28.86 -17.83
CA ILE A 78 5.67 -29.39 -18.59
C ILE A 78 5.84 -30.90 -18.37
N LEU A 79 5.61 -31.40 -17.15
CA LEU A 79 5.66 -32.84 -16.85
C LEU A 79 4.53 -33.61 -17.53
N SER A 80 3.34 -33.02 -17.65
CA SER A 80 2.21 -33.64 -18.37
C SER A 80 2.46 -33.75 -19.88
N GLU A 81 3.17 -32.78 -20.47
CA GLU A 81 3.62 -32.81 -21.86
C GLU A 81 4.73 -33.84 -22.10
N HIS A 82 5.67 -33.98 -21.16
CA HIS A 82 6.77 -34.95 -21.30
C HIS A 82 6.37 -36.40 -21.07
N LEU A 83 5.26 -36.66 -20.36
CA LEU A 83 4.76 -38.02 -20.11
C LEU A 83 3.72 -38.49 -21.15
N SER A 84 3.18 -37.58 -21.96
CA SER A 84 2.25 -37.90 -23.06
C SER A 84 2.89 -37.59 -24.41
N PRO A 85 3.40 -38.58 -25.18
CA PRO A 85 4.04 -38.35 -26.48
C PRO A 85 3.05 -37.97 -27.61
N PHE A 86 1.85 -37.48 -27.28
CA PHE A 86 0.82 -37.11 -28.24
C PHE A 86 0.28 -35.72 -27.92
N GLY A 87 0.61 -34.75 -28.78
CA GLY A 87 0.18 -33.36 -28.66
C GLY A 87 -1.31 -33.14 -28.89
N GLY A 88 -1.83 -32.05 -28.30
CA GLY A 88 -2.89 -31.25 -28.97
C GLY A 88 -4.26 -31.07 -28.31
N ILE A 89 -4.46 -31.17 -26.99
CA ILE A 89 -5.84 -31.06 -26.40
C ILE A 89 -6.04 -30.07 -25.23
N TRP A 90 -5.02 -29.35 -24.75
CA TRP A 90 -5.13 -28.63 -23.46
C TRP A 90 -5.63 -27.17 -23.49
N ILE A 91 -6.10 -26.62 -24.63
CA ILE A 91 -6.52 -25.19 -24.67
C ILE A 91 -7.99 -24.98 -24.27
N ASP A 92 -8.85 -26.00 -24.19
CA ASP A 92 -10.31 -25.79 -24.03
C ASP A 92 -10.92 -26.17 -22.66
N VAL A 93 -10.14 -26.24 -21.57
CA VAL A 93 -10.68 -26.59 -20.21
C VAL A 93 -10.40 -25.50 -19.15
N HIS A 94 -10.14 -24.26 -19.56
CA HIS A 94 -9.97 -23.12 -18.63
C HIS A 94 -10.92 -21.95 -18.93
N GLU A 95 -12.11 -22.21 -19.48
CA GLU A 95 -13.15 -21.18 -19.63
C GLU A 95 -14.55 -21.74 -19.36
N LEU A 96 -14.75 -22.30 -18.15
CA LEU A 96 -16.08 -22.72 -17.70
C LEU A 96 -16.30 -22.49 -16.21
N HIS A 97 -15.72 -21.41 -15.67
CA HIS A 97 -16.06 -20.98 -14.33
C HIS A 97 -15.91 -19.46 -14.14
N GLU A 98 -16.72 -18.67 -14.85
CA GLU A 98 -17.26 -17.41 -14.31
C GLU A 98 -18.41 -16.86 -15.19
N HIS A 99 -19.52 -16.53 -14.51
CA HIS A 99 -20.66 -15.71 -14.94
C HIS A 99 -21.83 -16.38 -15.67
N ALA A 100 -22.79 -16.82 -14.83
CA ALA A 100 -24.19 -16.59 -15.11
C ALA A 100 -24.46 -15.07 -15.19
N VAL A 101 -24.84 -14.56 -16.37
CA VAL A 101 -25.61 -13.31 -16.52
C VAL A 101 -26.57 -13.50 -17.72
N ILE A 102 -27.86 -13.54 -17.36
CA ILE A 102 -29.12 -13.33 -18.12
C ILE A 102 -29.10 -13.54 -19.64
#